data_AF-A0A1N5WMW3-F1
#
_entry.id   AF-A0A1N5WMW3-F1
#
_cell.length_a   1.000
_cell.length_b   1.000
_cell.length_c   1.000
_cell.angle_alpha   90.00
_cell.angle_beta   90.00
_cell.angle_gamma   90.00
#
_symmetry.space_group_name_H-M   'P 1'
#
loop_
_entity.id
_entity.type
_entity.pdbx_description
1 polymer ?
#
loop_
_entity_poly.entity_id
_entity_poly.type
_entity_poly.pdbx_seq_one_letter_code
_entity_poly.pdbx_strand_id
1 'polypeptide(L)'
;MLLDAAESRFGPQIQLSQLGVDHYWNVDLRAAFGMVQRPELEIDCGQSSDDLAELASFLQRDAEGVVSLWHDIPHVSGLLRLLAYLDLPDTGEVRGNWCCDRIGDSVGSEYPRRVVDREQFVRYRQDRAVLAAIGAHLDPQIGRVGVRLPRSVAESAVAAWDREEPGGVGEESREEYDLRDDAAELALIGLAITSRGVWDGEEVVVDLDVVQIAAALRAAR
;
A
#
# COMPACT_ATOMS: atom_id res chain seq x y z
N MET A 1 28.19 -8.94 -15.14
CA MET A 1 26.81 -8.46 -14.88
C MET A 1 26.84 -7.33 -13.86
N LEU A 2 25.74 -6.59 -13.69
CA LEU A 2 25.64 -5.45 -12.76
C LEU A 2 26.06 -5.83 -11.32
N LEU A 3 25.59 -6.98 -10.82
CA LEU A 3 25.91 -7.43 -9.47
C LEU A 3 27.39 -7.82 -9.32
N ASP A 4 28.03 -8.40 -10.34
CA ASP A 4 29.47 -8.69 -10.32
C ASP A 4 30.31 -7.40 -10.19
N ALA A 5 29.86 -6.30 -10.80
CA ALA A 5 30.53 -5.01 -10.68
C ALA A 5 30.35 -4.41 -9.28
N ALA A 6 29.15 -4.54 -8.69
CA ALA A 6 28.90 -4.14 -7.31
C ALA A 6 29.75 -4.96 -6.32
N GLU A 7 29.82 -6.28 -6.50
CA GLU A 7 30.66 -7.17 -5.69
C GLU A 7 32.15 -6.83 -5.82
N SER A 8 32.63 -6.55 -7.05
CA SER A 8 34.02 -6.13 -7.24
C SER A 8 34.35 -4.81 -6.53
N ARG A 9 33.37 -3.93 -6.32
CA ARG A 9 33.59 -2.60 -5.75
C ARG A 9 33.39 -2.56 -4.24
N PHE A 10 32.36 -3.23 -3.73
CA PHE A 10 31.97 -3.19 -2.32
C PHE A 10 32.34 -4.47 -1.57
N GLY A 11 32.83 -5.49 -2.28
CA GLY A 11 33.06 -6.82 -1.74
C GLY A 11 31.80 -7.70 -1.79
N PRO A 12 31.93 -8.98 -1.41
CA PRO A 12 30.83 -9.96 -1.47
C PRO A 12 29.75 -9.74 -0.42
N GLN A 13 29.99 -8.86 0.56
CA GLN A 13 29.08 -8.59 1.67
C GLN A 13 29.11 -7.12 2.04
N ILE A 14 27.93 -6.55 2.23
CA ILE A 14 27.76 -5.16 2.68
C ILE A 14 27.01 -5.19 4.01
N GLN A 15 27.63 -4.59 5.04
CA GLN A 15 27.03 -4.50 6.35
C GLN A 15 26.20 -3.21 6.48
N LEU A 16 24.88 -3.32 6.32
CA LEU A 16 23.95 -2.16 6.36
C LEU A 16 24.14 -1.27 7.59
N SER A 17 24.43 -1.85 8.76
CA SER A 17 24.64 -1.10 10.01
C SER A 17 25.83 -0.15 9.99
N GLN A 18 26.73 -0.26 9.01
CA GLN A 18 27.92 0.56 8.87
C GLN A 18 27.78 1.69 7.84
N LEU A 19 26.69 1.71 7.05
CA LEU A 19 26.56 2.61 5.90
C LEU A 19 26.11 4.04 6.24
N GLY A 20 25.61 4.29 7.45
CA GLY A 20 25.09 5.61 7.87
C GLY A 20 23.83 6.07 7.10
N VAL A 21 23.39 5.33 6.08
CA VAL A 21 22.18 5.52 5.28
C VAL A 21 21.32 4.27 5.38
N ASP A 22 20.01 4.45 5.49
CA ASP A 22 19.05 3.34 5.65
C ASP A 22 17.71 3.72 5.02
N HIS A 23 17.32 4.98 5.18
CA HIS A 23 16.08 5.51 4.64
C HIS A 23 16.32 6.13 3.26
N TYR A 24 15.36 5.98 2.37
CA TYR A 24 15.36 6.63 1.06
C TYR A 24 13.96 7.15 0.75
N TRP A 25 13.89 8.26 0.02
CA TRP A 25 12.62 8.70 -0.55
C TRP A 25 12.19 7.69 -1.60
N ASN A 26 11.03 7.11 -1.37
CA ASN A 26 10.35 6.29 -2.32
C ASN A 26 9.15 7.07 -2.85
N VAL A 27 8.79 6.82 -4.09
CA VAL A 27 7.46 7.18 -4.57
C VAL A 27 6.69 5.88 -4.58
N ASP A 28 5.48 5.90 -4.02
CA ASP A 28 4.59 4.73 -4.09
C ASP A 28 4.57 4.18 -5.52
N LEU A 29 4.57 2.85 -5.68
CA LEU A 29 4.71 2.24 -7.01
C LEU A 29 3.62 2.71 -7.97
N ARG A 30 2.42 2.98 -7.46
CA ARG A 30 1.31 3.50 -8.26
C ARG A 30 1.54 4.96 -8.63
N ALA A 31 2.02 5.78 -7.70
CA ALA A 31 2.37 7.18 -7.95
C ALA A 31 3.59 7.34 -8.87
N ALA A 32 4.56 6.41 -8.81
CA ALA A 32 5.78 6.43 -9.62
C ALA A 32 5.50 6.30 -11.13
N PHE A 33 4.35 5.72 -11.49
CA PHE A 33 3.86 5.63 -12.87
C PHE A 33 2.68 6.57 -13.15
N GLY A 34 2.14 7.25 -12.12
CA GLY A 34 1.05 8.21 -12.19
C GLY A 34 1.50 9.61 -12.63
N MET A 35 2.09 9.73 -13.82
CA MET A 35 2.77 10.92 -14.38
C MET A 35 1.93 12.21 -14.51
N VAL A 36 0.65 12.18 -14.13
CA VAL A 36 -0.31 13.29 -14.18
C VAL A 36 -0.65 13.85 -12.80
N GLN A 37 -0.27 13.12 -11.74
CA GLN A 37 -0.46 13.54 -10.35
C GLN A 37 0.75 14.33 -9.87
N ARG A 38 0.64 14.93 -8.69
CA ARG A 38 1.76 15.59 -8.01
C ARG A 38 2.56 14.54 -7.23
N PRO A 39 3.66 13.98 -7.77
CA PRO A 39 4.41 12.92 -7.10
C PRO A 39 4.91 13.37 -5.73
N GLU A 40 5.12 14.68 -5.51
CA GLU A 40 5.51 15.24 -4.22
C GLU A 40 4.51 15.00 -3.07
N LEU A 41 3.25 14.66 -3.37
CA LEU A 41 2.24 14.31 -2.38
C LEU A 41 2.25 12.82 -2.01
N GLU A 42 2.89 12.00 -2.85
CA GLU A 42 2.95 10.53 -2.75
C GLU A 42 4.38 10.04 -2.50
N ILE A 43 5.25 10.97 -2.09
CA ILE A 43 6.57 10.63 -1.57
C ILE A 43 6.37 9.99 -0.21
N ASP A 44 6.83 8.75 -0.09
CA ASP A 44 6.96 8.03 1.15
C ASP A 44 8.44 7.73 1.44
N CYS A 45 8.72 7.12 2.58
CA CYS A 45 10.04 6.74 3.00
C CYS A 45 10.18 5.21 2.96
N GLY A 46 11.01 4.71 2.06
CA GLY A 46 11.49 3.33 2.09
C GLY A 46 12.63 3.15 3.09
N GLN A 47 12.88 1.90 3.50
CA GLN A 47 13.95 1.56 4.43
C GLN A 47 14.72 0.31 3.95
N SER A 48 16.01 0.48 3.67
CA SER A 48 16.88 -0.56 3.09
C SER A 48 17.01 -1.79 4.00
N SER A 49 17.03 -1.59 5.31
CA SER A 49 17.04 -2.70 6.27
C SER A 49 15.71 -3.46 6.35
N ASP A 50 14.58 -2.80 6.07
CA ASP A 50 13.27 -3.46 5.96
C ASP A 50 13.21 -4.26 4.65
N ASP A 51 13.65 -3.67 3.54
CA ASP A 51 13.78 -4.33 2.24
C ASP A 51 14.64 -5.61 2.34
N LEU A 52 15.77 -5.55 3.05
CA LEU A 52 16.61 -6.74 3.28
C LEU A 52 15.89 -7.81 4.13
N ALA A 53 15.15 -7.41 5.16
CA ALA A 53 14.44 -8.33 6.03
C ALA A 53 13.31 -9.06 5.30
N GLU A 54 12.53 -8.34 4.49
CA GLU A 54 11.45 -8.91 3.67
C GLU A 54 12.01 -9.87 2.61
N LEU A 55 13.12 -9.52 1.94
CA LEU A 55 13.77 -10.43 1.00
C LEU A 55 14.37 -11.67 1.66
N ALA A 56 14.94 -11.52 2.86
CA ALA A 56 15.43 -12.67 3.62
C ALA A 56 14.28 -13.61 4.03
N SER A 57 13.11 -13.06 4.37
CA SER A 57 11.90 -13.84 4.62
C SER A 57 11.43 -14.56 3.35
N PHE A 58 11.39 -13.85 2.21
CA PHE A 58 11.00 -14.40 0.91
C PHE A 58 11.88 -15.60 0.51
N LEU A 59 13.20 -15.48 0.62
CA LEU A 59 14.15 -16.55 0.27
C LEU A 59 14.04 -17.80 1.16
N GLN A 60 13.39 -17.69 2.32
CA GLN A 60 13.17 -18.81 3.24
C GLN A 60 11.80 -19.50 3.05
N ARG A 61 10.93 -18.99 2.17
CA ARG A 61 9.62 -19.60 1.90
C ARG A 61 9.76 -20.84 1.04
N ASP A 62 8.95 -21.87 1.32
CA ASP A 62 8.82 -23.04 0.46
C ASP A 62 8.19 -22.67 -0.89
N ALA A 63 8.52 -23.43 -1.94
CA ALA A 63 8.13 -23.16 -3.33
C ALA A 63 6.60 -23.16 -3.59
N GLU A 64 5.80 -23.60 -2.62
CA GLU A 64 4.33 -23.60 -2.68
C GLU A 64 3.70 -22.30 -2.13
N GLY A 65 4.51 -21.36 -1.62
CA GLY A 65 4.04 -20.05 -1.15
C GLY A 65 3.60 -19.12 -2.27
N VAL A 66 2.58 -18.29 -2.01
CA VAL A 66 2.12 -17.27 -2.96
C VAL A 66 3.19 -16.18 -3.11
N VAL A 67 3.70 -16.02 -4.33
CA VAL A 67 4.62 -14.93 -4.70
C VAL A 67 3.79 -13.71 -5.12
N SER A 68 4.02 -12.58 -4.46
CA SER A 68 3.34 -11.33 -4.78
C SER A 68 4.33 -10.37 -5.43
N LEU A 69 4.52 -10.48 -6.75
CA LEU A 69 5.53 -9.70 -7.48
C LEU A 69 5.41 -8.19 -7.26
N TRP A 70 4.19 -7.67 -7.13
CA TRP A 70 3.93 -6.26 -6.85
C TRP A 70 4.41 -5.81 -5.47
N HIS A 71 4.55 -6.74 -4.51
CA HIS A 71 5.05 -6.52 -3.16
C HIS A 71 6.56 -6.79 -3.08
N ASP A 72 7.01 -7.91 -3.66
CA ASP A 72 8.36 -8.42 -3.46
C ASP A 72 9.41 -7.69 -4.31
N ILE A 73 9.05 -7.25 -5.53
CA ILE A 73 9.97 -6.51 -6.44
C ILE A 73 10.36 -5.13 -5.89
N PRO A 74 9.45 -4.32 -5.30
CA PRO A 74 9.82 -3.06 -4.64
C PRO A 74 10.98 -3.18 -3.65
N HIS A 75 11.01 -4.23 -2.82
CA HIS A 75 12.11 -4.46 -1.88
C HIS A 75 13.45 -4.72 -2.60
N VAL A 76 13.45 -5.49 -3.69
CA VAL A 76 14.65 -5.66 -4.54
C VAL A 76 15.08 -4.32 -5.13
N SER A 77 14.13 -3.52 -5.63
CA SER A 77 14.43 -2.20 -6.20
C SER A 77 15.01 -1.25 -5.16
N GLY A 78 14.55 -1.30 -3.91
CA GLY A 78 15.09 -0.53 -2.79
C GLY A 78 16.57 -0.83 -2.54
N LEU A 79 16.94 -2.11 -2.47
CA LEU A 79 18.34 -2.52 -2.31
C LEU A 79 19.22 -2.18 -3.52
N LEU A 80 18.69 -2.29 -4.74
CA LEU A 80 19.42 -1.86 -5.95
C LEU A 80 19.65 -0.35 -5.97
N ARG A 81 18.67 0.45 -5.50
CA ARG A 81 18.84 1.90 -5.31
C ARG A 81 19.90 2.22 -4.27
N LEU A 82 19.96 1.48 -3.16
CA LEU A 82 21.04 1.63 -2.18
C LEU A 82 22.40 1.36 -2.81
N LEU A 83 22.56 0.26 -3.56
CA LEU A 83 23.82 -0.05 -4.24
C LEU A 83 24.22 1.06 -5.21
N ALA A 84 23.26 1.60 -5.98
CA ALA A 84 23.50 2.74 -6.87
C ALA A 84 23.89 4.01 -6.09
N TYR A 85 23.27 4.27 -4.94
CA TYR A 85 23.60 5.40 -4.08
C TYR A 85 25.04 5.30 -3.53
N LEU A 86 25.46 4.11 -3.10
CA LEU A 86 26.84 3.89 -2.63
C LEU A 86 27.88 4.08 -3.73
N ASP A 87 27.49 3.91 -5.00
CA ASP A 87 28.34 4.09 -6.18
C ASP A 87 28.41 5.54 -6.69
N LEU A 88 27.58 6.45 -6.17
CA LEU A 88 27.58 7.85 -6.60
C LEU A 88 29.00 8.47 -6.47
N PRO A 89 29.45 9.23 -7.47
CA PRO A 89 30.73 9.91 -7.41
C PRO A 89 30.71 10.95 -6.28
N ASP A 90 31.81 11.08 -5.54
CA ASP A 90 31.90 12.12 -4.50
C ASP A 90 31.81 13.50 -5.16
N THR A 91 30.69 14.19 -4.94
CA THR A 91 30.43 15.53 -5.48
C THR A 91 31.11 16.64 -4.68
N GLY A 92 31.87 16.31 -3.63
CA GLY A 92 32.47 17.29 -2.72
C GLY A 92 31.47 17.98 -1.79
N GLU A 93 30.17 17.68 -1.90
CA GLU A 93 29.17 18.02 -0.89
C GLU A 93 29.33 17.07 0.30
N VAL A 94 29.38 17.66 1.51
CA VAL A 94 29.32 16.89 2.75
C VAL A 94 28.10 15.98 2.67
N ARG A 95 28.29 14.66 2.71
CA ARG A 95 27.23 13.62 2.83
C ARG A 95 26.52 13.74 4.19
N GLY A 96 25.96 14.91 4.45
CA GLY A 96 25.28 15.29 5.67
C GLY A 96 23.83 15.57 5.37
N ASN A 97 22.95 14.89 6.10
CA ASN A 97 21.53 15.16 6.34
C ASN A 97 20.94 16.40 5.64
N TRP A 98 20.38 16.23 4.44
CA TRP A 98 19.47 17.22 3.84
C TRP A 98 18.27 16.52 3.21
N CYS A 99 17.14 16.56 3.90
CA CYS A 99 15.84 16.81 3.27
C CYS A 99 14.87 17.29 4.36
N CYS A 100 14.78 18.62 4.55
CA CYS A 100 13.60 19.33 5.06
C CYS A 100 13.75 20.86 5.06
N ASP A 101 14.96 21.44 5.10
CA ASP A 101 15.10 22.90 5.30
C ASP A 101 15.29 23.70 4.00
N ARG A 102 14.22 23.88 3.22
CA ARG A 102 14.13 25.06 2.34
C ARG A 102 12.70 25.55 2.11
N ILE A 103 12.02 25.86 3.22
CA ILE A 103 10.97 26.89 3.25
C ILE A 103 11.28 27.80 4.44
N GLY A 104 11.66 29.05 4.18
CA GLY A 104 11.63 30.15 5.15
C GLY A 104 13.01 30.66 5.59
N ASP A 105 13.43 31.77 4.98
CA ASP A 105 14.47 32.64 5.54
C ASP A 105 14.05 33.20 6.91
N SER A 106 15.04 33.32 7.80
CA SER A 106 15.08 34.14 9.01
C SER A 106 14.12 33.79 10.16
N VAL A 107 14.63 33.08 11.19
CA VAL A 107 14.73 33.51 12.61
C VAL A 107 15.53 32.42 13.33
N GLY A 108 16.64 32.78 13.97
CA GLY A 108 17.39 31.85 14.82
C GLY A 108 16.63 31.50 16.09
N SER A 109 16.54 30.22 16.44
CA SER A 109 16.51 29.69 17.81
C SER A 109 16.28 28.16 17.74
N GLU A 110 17.13 27.43 18.46
CA GLU A 110 17.09 26.01 18.81
C GLU A 110 15.75 25.27 18.55
N TYR A 111 15.65 24.54 17.44
CA TYR A 111 14.70 23.45 17.31
C TYR A 111 15.39 22.12 17.64
N PRO A 112 14.97 21.39 18.69
CA PRO A 112 15.54 20.08 18.99
C PRO A 112 15.17 19.13 17.85
N ARG A 113 16.18 18.52 17.21
CA ARG A 113 15.98 17.37 16.33
C ARG A 113 15.16 16.33 17.11
N ARG A 114 13.90 16.12 16.71
CA ARG A 114 13.16 14.94 17.15
C ARG A 114 13.90 13.75 16.56
N VAL A 115 14.69 13.08 17.39
CA VAL A 115 15.17 11.73 17.11
C VAL A 115 13.92 10.89 16.97
N VAL A 116 13.53 10.57 15.73
CA VAL A 116 12.50 9.58 15.46
C VAL A 116 13.06 8.26 15.98
N ASP A 117 12.49 7.81 17.08
CA ASP A 117 12.95 6.63 17.81
C ASP A 117 12.76 5.41 16.91
N ARG A 118 13.85 4.80 16.43
CA ARG A 118 13.78 3.60 15.57
C ARG A 118 13.10 2.43 16.29
N GLU A 119 13.07 2.44 17.63
CA GLU A 119 12.28 1.47 18.40
C GLU A 119 10.77 1.65 18.17
N GLN A 120 10.31 2.84 17.79
CA GLN A 120 8.91 3.15 17.52
C GLN A 120 8.40 2.47 16.25
N PHE A 121 9.18 2.40 15.16
CA PHE A 121 8.73 1.74 13.93
C PHE A 121 8.82 0.22 14.01
N VAL A 122 9.78 -0.32 14.77
CA VAL A 122 9.77 -1.75 15.16
C VAL A 122 8.50 -2.06 15.94
N ARG A 123 8.11 -1.16 16.87
CA ARG A 123 6.84 -1.26 17.59
C ARG A 123 5.65 -1.18 16.65
N TYR A 124 5.61 -0.27 15.67
CA TYR A 124 4.50 -0.19 14.72
C TYR A 124 4.35 -1.42 13.82
N ARG A 125 5.46 -2.04 13.41
CA ARG A 125 5.39 -3.32 12.69
C ARG A 125 4.83 -4.43 13.57
N GLN A 126 5.25 -4.48 14.83
CA GLN A 126 4.66 -5.39 15.83
C GLN A 126 3.18 -5.08 16.04
N ASP A 127 2.79 -3.82 16.15
CA ASP A 127 1.41 -3.36 16.30
C ASP A 127 0.58 -3.77 15.08
N ARG A 128 1.11 -3.66 13.86
CA ARG A 128 0.45 -4.13 12.63
C ARG A 128 0.27 -5.64 12.61
N ALA A 129 1.27 -6.40 13.05
CA ALA A 129 1.16 -7.86 13.18
C ALA A 129 0.09 -8.24 14.21
N VAL A 130 0.02 -7.53 15.33
CA VAL A 130 -1.04 -7.68 16.33
C VAL A 130 -2.40 -7.33 15.72
N LEU A 131 -2.51 -6.22 14.98
CA LEU A 131 -3.74 -5.82 14.30
C LEU A 131 -4.21 -6.87 13.28
N ALA A 132 -3.29 -7.45 12.51
CA ALA A 132 -3.59 -8.53 11.58
C ALA A 132 -4.05 -9.80 12.31
N ALA A 133 -3.39 -10.17 13.41
CA ALA A 133 -3.80 -11.31 14.24
C ALA A 133 -5.19 -11.09 14.88
N ILE A 134 -5.47 -9.88 15.35
CA ILE A 134 -6.82 -9.48 15.80
C ILE A 134 -7.81 -9.67 14.65
N GLY A 135 -7.48 -9.16 13.45
CA GLY A 135 -8.29 -9.35 12.25
C GLY A 135 -8.60 -10.81 11.97
N ALA A 136 -7.60 -11.70 11.96
CA ALA A 136 -7.78 -13.13 11.74
C ALA A 136 -8.64 -13.81 12.82
N HIS A 137 -8.59 -13.33 14.06
CA HIS A 137 -9.48 -13.82 15.12
C HIS A 137 -10.90 -13.29 14.98
N LEU A 138 -11.07 -12.04 14.55
CA LEU A 138 -12.37 -11.41 14.39
C LEU A 138 -13.10 -11.90 13.15
N ASP A 139 -12.39 -12.19 12.05
CA ASP A 139 -12.95 -12.61 10.76
C ASP A 139 -14.01 -13.73 10.88
N PRO A 140 -13.76 -14.86 11.56
CA PRO A 140 -14.78 -15.90 11.74
C PRO A 140 -15.90 -15.53 12.72
N GLN A 141 -15.73 -14.49 13.53
CA GLN A 141 -16.71 -14.02 14.53
C GLN A 141 -17.63 -12.94 13.96
N ILE A 142 -17.18 -12.21 12.94
CA ILE A 142 -17.96 -11.15 12.31
C ILE A 142 -18.95 -11.81 11.36
N GLY A 143 -20.19 -11.89 11.85
CA GLY A 143 -21.33 -12.24 11.01
C GLY A 143 -21.68 -11.10 10.06
N ARG A 144 -22.52 -11.42 9.07
CA ARG A 144 -23.16 -10.41 8.23
C ARG A 144 -24.11 -9.56 9.07
N VAL A 145 -24.21 -8.29 8.72
CA VAL A 145 -25.10 -7.33 9.38
C VAL A 145 -26.33 -7.13 8.52
N GLY A 146 -27.51 -7.38 9.08
CA GLY A 146 -28.79 -7.10 8.44
C GLY A 146 -29.01 -5.59 8.31
N VAL A 147 -29.06 -5.10 7.07
CA VAL A 147 -29.31 -3.69 6.75
C VAL A 147 -30.58 -3.52 5.93
N ARG A 148 -31.15 -2.31 5.98
CA ARG A 148 -32.29 -1.89 5.17
C ARG A 148 -31.84 -0.91 4.11
N LEU A 149 -32.23 -1.16 2.87
CA LEU A 149 -31.96 -0.27 1.73
C LEU A 149 -33.28 0.10 1.04
N PRO A 150 -33.43 1.35 0.57
CA PRO A 150 -34.54 1.72 -0.31
C PRO A 150 -34.55 0.85 -1.56
N ARG A 151 -35.75 0.46 -2.00
CA ARG A 151 -35.98 -0.40 -3.16
C ARG A 151 -35.24 0.08 -4.39
N SER A 152 -35.31 1.37 -4.70
CA SER A 152 -34.66 1.97 -5.87
C SER A 152 -33.14 1.85 -5.86
N VAL A 153 -32.51 1.98 -4.69
CA VAL A 153 -31.06 1.84 -4.52
C VAL A 153 -30.66 0.37 -4.63
N ALA A 154 -31.45 -0.52 -4.02
CA ALA A 154 -31.22 -1.96 -4.10
C ALA A 154 -31.37 -2.50 -5.53
N GLU A 155 -32.39 -2.06 -6.27
CA GLU A 155 -32.59 -2.41 -7.67
C GLU A 155 -31.42 -1.91 -8.55
N SER A 156 -30.84 -0.75 -8.23
CA SER A 156 -29.64 -0.25 -8.92
C SER A 156 -28.41 -1.14 -8.66
N ALA A 157 -28.23 -1.62 -7.43
CA ALA A 157 -27.15 -2.56 -7.10
C ALA A 157 -27.34 -3.91 -7.80
N VAL A 158 -28.57 -4.45 -7.82
CA VAL A 158 -28.90 -5.69 -8.55
C VAL A 158 -28.66 -5.51 -10.04
N ALA A 159 -29.10 -4.40 -10.63
CA ALA A 159 -28.83 -4.09 -12.03
C ALA A 159 -27.32 -3.98 -12.32
N ALA A 160 -26.50 -3.55 -11.34
CA ALA A 160 -25.06 -3.54 -11.49
C ALA A 160 -24.43 -4.94 -11.49
N TRP A 161 -24.98 -5.87 -10.71
CA TRP A 161 -24.58 -7.28 -10.72
C TRP A 161 -24.99 -7.99 -12.02
N ASP A 162 -26.20 -7.75 -12.51
CA ASP A 162 -26.75 -8.43 -13.69
C ASP A 162 -26.20 -7.90 -15.01
N ARG A 163 -25.44 -6.79 -14.99
CA ARG A 163 -24.93 -6.19 -16.23
C ARG A 163 -23.81 -7.04 -16.81
N GLU A 164 -23.82 -7.17 -18.13
CA GLU A 164 -22.70 -7.72 -18.88
C GLU A 164 -21.76 -6.59 -19.31
N GLU A 165 -20.47 -6.73 -19.04
CA GLU A 165 -19.42 -5.85 -19.54
C GLU A 165 -18.49 -6.65 -20.48
N PRO A 166 -18.90 -6.86 -21.75
CA PRO A 166 -18.12 -7.68 -22.68
C PRO A 166 -16.83 -7.01 -23.16
N GLY A 167 -16.58 -5.76 -22.75
CA GLY A 167 -15.33 -5.06 -23.00
C GLY A 167 -14.19 -5.70 -22.21
N GLY A 168 -13.04 -5.87 -22.86
CA GLY A 168 -11.82 -6.22 -22.13
C GLY A 168 -11.37 -5.06 -21.25
N VAL A 169 -10.64 -5.37 -20.18
CA VAL A 169 -9.95 -4.36 -19.37
C VAL A 169 -8.88 -3.72 -20.23
N GLY A 170 -9.10 -2.45 -20.63
CA GLY A 170 -8.14 -1.65 -21.39
C GLY A 170 -7.06 -1.07 -20.49
N GLU A 171 -6.29 -0.11 -21.01
CA GLU A 171 -5.50 0.77 -20.15
C GLU A 171 -6.47 1.66 -19.36
N GLU A 172 -6.44 1.55 -18.03
CA GLU A 172 -7.24 2.36 -17.12
C GLU A 172 -6.31 3.31 -16.35
N SER A 173 -6.72 4.56 -16.23
CA SER A 173 -6.15 5.50 -15.26
C SER A 173 -6.50 5.08 -13.84
N ARG A 174 -5.87 5.72 -12.85
CA ARG A 174 -6.13 5.42 -11.44
C ARG A 174 -7.57 5.73 -11.03
N GLU A 175 -8.10 6.87 -11.46
CA GLU A 175 -9.48 7.26 -11.18
C GLU A 175 -10.46 6.27 -11.81
N GLU A 176 -10.18 5.80 -13.03
CA GLU A 176 -10.99 4.76 -13.69
C GLU A 176 -10.91 3.42 -12.95
N TYR A 177 -9.74 3.04 -12.43
CA TYR A 177 -9.62 1.85 -11.59
C TYR A 177 -10.44 1.97 -10.31
N ASP A 178 -10.35 3.10 -9.59
CA ASP A 178 -11.08 3.30 -8.33
C ASP A 178 -12.59 3.33 -8.59
N LEU A 179 -13.04 3.94 -9.70
CA LEU A 179 -14.43 3.86 -10.15
C LEU A 179 -14.86 2.43 -10.50
N ARG A 180 -13.98 1.63 -11.13
CA ARG A 180 -14.25 0.23 -11.43
C ARG A 180 -14.30 -0.63 -10.17
N ASP A 181 -13.44 -0.36 -9.19
CA ASP A 181 -13.41 -1.04 -7.89
C ASP A 181 -14.70 -0.76 -7.10
N ASP A 182 -15.11 0.52 -7.03
CA ASP A 182 -16.40 0.91 -6.44
C ASP A 182 -17.59 0.29 -7.18
N ALA A 183 -17.52 0.21 -8.52
CA ALA A 183 -18.55 -0.46 -9.32
C ALA A 183 -18.60 -1.98 -9.05
N ALA A 184 -17.45 -2.61 -8.77
CA ALA A 184 -17.38 -4.01 -8.39
C ALA A 184 -17.96 -4.24 -6.99
N GLU A 185 -17.65 -3.37 -6.01
CA GLU A 185 -18.25 -3.43 -4.67
C GLU A 185 -19.78 -3.27 -4.72
N LEU A 186 -20.28 -2.34 -5.55
CA LEU A 186 -21.71 -2.19 -5.80
C LEU A 186 -22.33 -3.47 -6.40
N ALA A 187 -21.67 -4.11 -7.36
CA ALA A 187 -22.12 -5.36 -7.95
C ALA A 187 -22.12 -6.50 -6.92
N LEU A 188 -21.15 -6.58 -6.00
CA LEU A 188 -21.14 -7.56 -4.91
C LEU A 188 -22.30 -7.34 -3.91
N ILE A 189 -22.70 -6.09 -3.68
CA ILE A 189 -23.93 -5.77 -2.94
C ILE A 189 -25.17 -6.23 -3.72
N GLY A 190 -25.18 -6.04 -5.04
CA GLY A 190 -26.23 -6.55 -5.93
C GLY A 190 -26.39 -8.07 -5.87
N LEU A 191 -25.27 -8.81 -5.92
CA LEU A 191 -25.25 -10.26 -5.73
C LEU A 191 -25.82 -10.67 -4.38
N ALA A 192 -25.46 -9.93 -3.32
CA ALA A 192 -25.98 -10.15 -1.99
C ALA A 192 -27.51 -9.99 -1.93
N ILE A 193 -28.03 -8.90 -2.48
CA ILE A 193 -29.47 -8.65 -2.55
C ILE A 193 -30.18 -9.76 -3.34
N THR A 194 -29.62 -10.16 -4.49
CA THR A 194 -30.20 -11.23 -5.32
C THR A 194 -30.23 -12.57 -4.61
N SER A 195 -29.16 -12.91 -3.89
CA SER A 195 -29.02 -14.23 -3.27
C SER A 195 -29.80 -14.38 -1.96
N ARG A 196 -29.97 -13.29 -1.21
CA ARG A 196 -30.43 -13.36 0.19
C ARG A 196 -31.26 -12.15 0.65
N GLY A 197 -31.57 -11.20 -0.23
CA GLY A 197 -32.42 -10.05 0.09
C GLY A 197 -33.89 -10.43 0.26
N VAL A 198 -34.53 -9.87 1.27
CA VAL A 198 -35.97 -10.00 1.53
C VAL A 198 -36.64 -8.66 1.23
N TRP A 199 -37.39 -8.61 0.14
CA TRP A 199 -38.09 -7.40 -0.30
C TRP A 199 -39.38 -7.21 0.51
N ASP A 200 -39.56 -6.01 1.04
CA ASP A 200 -40.73 -5.59 1.82
C ASP A 200 -41.18 -4.20 1.36
N GLY A 201 -42.14 -4.17 0.44
CA GLY A 201 -42.64 -2.93 -0.17
C GLY A 201 -41.52 -2.13 -0.86
N GLU A 202 -41.27 -0.94 -0.31
CA GLU A 202 -40.29 0.04 -0.80
C GLU A 202 -38.88 -0.14 -0.19
N GLU A 203 -38.65 -1.23 0.54
CA GLU A 203 -37.35 -1.55 1.11
C GLU A 203 -36.93 -3.00 0.81
N VAL A 204 -35.63 -3.25 0.92
CA VAL A 204 -35.08 -4.61 1.03
C VAL A 204 -34.29 -4.74 2.32
N VAL A 205 -34.47 -5.86 3.01
CA VAL A 205 -33.60 -6.27 4.11
C VAL A 205 -32.59 -7.26 3.57
N VAL A 206 -31.29 -6.99 3.73
CA VAL A 206 -30.22 -7.86 3.25
C VAL A 206 -29.09 -7.93 4.27
N ASP A 207 -28.55 -9.11 4.48
CA ASP A 207 -27.38 -9.31 5.32
C ASP A 207 -26.11 -8.99 4.51
N LEU A 208 -25.41 -7.89 4.81
CA LEU A 208 -24.17 -7.51 4.13
C LEU A 208 -22.94 -7.83 4.96
N ASP A 209 -21.83 -8.10 4.28
CA ASP A 209 -20.54 -8.17 4.95
C ASP A 209 -20.12 -6.77 5.43
N VAL A 210 -19.39 -6.71 6.55
CA VAL A 210 -18.90 -5.43 7.10
C VAL A 210 -18.01 -4.70 6.08
N VAL A 211 -17.26 -5.43 5.25
CA VAL A 211 -16.44 -4.85 4.17
C VAL A 211 -17.31 -4.15 3.12
N GLN A 212 -18.43 -4.76 2.72
CA GLN A 212 -19.37 -4.17 1.76
C GLN A 212 -20.02 -2.90 2.32
N ILE A 213 -20.38 -2.92 3.60
CA ILE A 213 -20.92 -1.75 4.31
C ILE A 213 -19.87 -0.64 4.38
N ALA A 214 -18.62 -0.99 4.73
CA ALA A 214 -17.52 -0.03 4.81
C ALA A 214 -17.22 0.59 3.43
N ALA A 215 -17.24 -0.20 2.35
CA ALA A 215 -17.06 0.29 0.99
C ALA A 215 -18.14 1.31 0.60
N ALA A 216 -19.42 0.99 0.81
CA ALA A 216 -20.51 1.91 0.54
C ALA A 216 -20.41 3.22 1.36
N LEU A 217 -19.98 3.14 2.62
CA LEU A 217 -19.78 4.31 3.48
C LEU A 217 -18.56 5.16 3.08
N ARG A 218 -17.52 4.56 2.47
CA ARG A 218 -16.38 5.30 1.91
C ARG A 218 -16.78 6.04 0.65
N ALA A 219 -17.51 5.39 -0.27
CA ALA A 219 -17.97 6.02 -1.51
C ALA A 219 -18.92 7.22 -1.28
N ALA A 220 -19.53 7.33 -0.10
CA ALA A 220 -20.41 8.43 0.28
C ALA A 220 -19.67 9.68 0.81
N ARG A 221 -18.34 9.65 0.98
CA ARG A 221 -17.54 10.70 1.63
C ARG A 221 -16.51 11.30 0.69
#